data_AF-A0A835T6T2-F1
#
_entry.id   AF-A0A835T6T2-F1
#
_cell.length_a   1.000
_cell.length_b   1.000
_cell.length_c   1.000
_cell.angle_alpha   90.00
_cell.angle_beta   90.00
_cell.angle_gamma   90.00
#
_symmetry.space_group_name_H-M   'P 1'
#
loop_
_entity.id
_entity.type
_entity.pdbx_description
1 polymer ?
#
loop_
_entity_poly.entity_id
_entity_poly.type
_entity_poly.pdbx_seq_one_letter_code
_entity_poly.pdbx_strand_id
1 'polypeptide(L)'
;MSTATEPAAGGGGGGVGAPVADNAAAAAAGGAGGVGADAAAAAAATLRSFLVDLCCGLNRDETVGGPCLSREQLAQLAGTLLAPDALVHPDGLLGAAPELTGPLAFLDIIEAERAAYKTVGLETLLTAASPDGDVAFALSRYRMHNVGPWRGQPATGRVSEGVRLDELRLNTAGQVVEAWCNRQLFEEERSLLLRDPPTHHAACFDPAWLVPVPAGPGGSGGEAGGSSEAGGGGGGGTNPMSAEQLLRVARMWAEAWNCAADAGPPDPDLLDGLAEPGFSMWDALGLTGDQGQSHPYTAVKGLDAAKATLTSMAQKYDVEETVQAAAAQPGYNAVFLHWVAKLTPRPDTPAPLNPAATAAGGGGADEAATGIAAAAGAAGNADAGGDMAAAAAAPTAPYHAEATDLLIFSPTSGKLTDVFQFRRPLGSDRRAVLKGPAAAKRAAAAADMSPAGVHGSVSGGGGGGGAVEAAQQQQQQGLVA
;
A
#
# COMPACT_ATOMS: atom_id res chain seq x y z
N MET A 1 9.52 59.78 40.71
CA MET A 1 8.28 60.59 40.76
C MET A 1 7.76 60.63 39.33
N SER A 2 6.81 59.76 38.93
CA SER A 2 5.34 60.01 38.95
C SER A 2 5.02 61.37 38.30
N THR A 3 4.27 61.50 37.20
CA THR A 3 3.04 60.86 36.71
C THR A 3 2.83 61.19 35.21
N ALA A 4 2.37 60.25 34.37
CA ALA A 4 1.03 60.18 33.72
C ALA A 4 0.50 61.52 33.13
N THR A 5 -0.04 61.60 31.91
CA THR A 5 -1.35 61.03 31.51
C THR A 5 -1.57 61.07 29.99
N GLU A 6 -2.19 60.00 29.47
CA GLU A 6 -2.89 59.74 28.18
C GLU A 6 -4.24 60.52 28.05
N PRO A 7 -5.21 60.26 27.11
CA PRO A 7 -5.23 59.58 25.78
C PRO A 7 -6.13 60.27 24.71
N ALA A 8 -6.17 59.73 23.47
CA ALA A 8 -7.36 59.53 22.59
C ALA A 8 -6.90 58.89 21.25
N ALA A 9 -7.24 57.64 20.90
CA ALA A 9 -8.51 57.03 20.48
C ALA A 9 -8.73 57.02 18.95
N GLY A 10 -8.87 55.81 18.38
CA GLY A 10 -9.41 55.55 17.02
C GLY A 10 -8.81 54.30 16.36
N GLY A 11 -9.38 53.11 16.59
CA GLY A 11 -10.04 52.28 15.56
C GLY A 11 -9.06 51.22 15.00
N GLY A 12 -9.28 49.91 15.03
CA GLY A 12 -10.49 49.13 14.85
C GLY A 12 -10.28 48.24 13.62
N GLY A 13 -10.00 46.94 13.80
CA GLY A 13 -9.85 46.01 12.68
C GLY A 13 -9.05 44.76 13.05
N GLY A 14 -9.76 43.71 13.48
CA GLY A 14 -9.19 42.39 13.73
C GLY A 14 -8.85 41.65 12.42
N GLY A 15 -7.77 40.88 12.48
CA GLY A 15 -7.36 39.95 11.43
C GLY A 15 -6.38 38.95 12.03
N VAL A 16 -6.89 37.79 12.41
CA VAL A 16 -6.09 36.64 12.87
C VAL A 16 -5.52 35.99 11.61
N GLY A 17 -4.25 36.26 11.30
CA GLY A 17 -3.50 35.58 10.24
C GLY A 17 -2.53 34.58 10.84
N ALA A 18 -2.80 33.29 10.66
CA ALA A 18 -1.87 32.21 10.96
C ALA A 18 -0.70 32.21 9.96
N PRO A 19 0.51 31.77 10.35
CA PRO A 19 1.65 31.72 9.44
C PRO A 19 1.47 30.58 8.42
N VAL A 20 1.39 30.94 7.14
CA VAL A 20 1.58 30.02 6.02
C VAL A 20 3.05 29.69 5.95
N ALA A 21 3.40 28.41 6.17
CA ALA A 21 4.75 27.92 6.04
C ALA A 21 5.17 27.89 4.56
N ASP A 22 6.38 28.39 4.32
CA ASP A 22 7.05 28.47 3.03
C ASP A 22 7.17 27.10 2.33
N ASN A 23 6.54 26.95 1.16
CA ASN A 23 6.94 25.96 0.16
C ASN A 23 8.07 26.56 -0.68
N ALA A 24 9.28 26.56 -0.12
CA ALA A 24 10.50 26.93 -0.81
C ALA A 24 11.49 25.75 -0.79
N ALA A 25 11.30 24.81 -1.70
CA ALA A 25 12.29 23.80 -2.06
C ALA A 25 12.16 23.43 -3.54
N ALA A 26 12.45 24.38 -4.43
CA ALA A 26 12.61 24.13 -5.85
C ALA A 26 13.67 25.10 -6.41
N ALA A 27 14.95 24.77 -6.23
CA ALA A 27 16.08 25.15 -7.10
C ALA A 27 17.42 24.78 -6.45
N ALA A 28 17.85 23.52 -6.60
CA ALA A 28 19.26 23.14 -6.42
C ALA A 28 19.62 21.92 -7.30
N ALA A 29 19.16 21.89 -8.56
CA ALA A 29 19.57 20.90 -9.54
C ALA A 29 20.81 21.44 -10.29
N GLY A 30 22.00 21.14 -9.78
CA GLY A 30 23.25 21.55 -10.44
C GLY A 30 24.54 20.83 -10.03
N GLY A 31 24.54 20.03 -8.95
CA GLY A 31 25.74 19.32 -8.49
C GLY A 31 25.51 17.98 -7.80
N ALA A 32 24.27 17.44 -7.83
CA ALA A 32 23.84 16.31 -7.00
C ALA A 32 24.09 14.91 -7.59
N GLY A 33 24.69 14.79 -8.78
CA GLY A 33 24.72 13.54 -9.55
C GLY A 33 25.46 12.37 -8.89
N GLY A 34 26.43 12.64 -7.99
CA GLY A 34 27.16 11.59 -7.25
C GLY A 34 26.53 11.23 -5.91
N VAL A 35 26.25 12.25 -5.08
CA VAL A 35 25.78 12.05 -3.69
C VAL A 35 24.38 11.43 -3.65
N GLY A 36 23.47 11.84 -4.54
CA GLY A 36 22.12 11.27 -4.59
C GLY A 36 22.11 9.80 -5.05
N ALA A 37 23.00 9.43 -5.97
CA ALA A 37 23.12 8.04 -6.43
C ALA A 37 23.61 7.10 -5.32
N ASP A 38 24.57 7.56 -4.51
CA ASP A 38 25.07 6.79 -3.36
C ASP A 38 23.99 6.63 -2.27
N ALA A 39 23.20 7.67 -2.00
CA ALA A 39 22.09 7.62 -1.05
C ALA A 39 20.98 6.65 -1.50
N ALA A 40 20.57 6.70 -2.77
CA ALA A 40 19.60 5.78 -3.34
C ALA A 40 20.07 4.31 -3.30
N ALA A 41 21.35 4.07 -3.59
CA ALA A 41 21.94 2.74 -3.50
C ALA A 41 21.97 2.20 -2.06
N ALA A 42 22.32 3.05 -1.08
CA ALA A 42 22.29 2.69 0.33
C ALA A 42 20.86 2.37 0.81
N ALA A 43 19.87 3.17 0.42
CA ALA A 43 18.47 2.94 0.74
C ALA A 43 17.96 1.60 0.17
N ALA A 44 18.30 1.29 -1.07
CA ALA A 44 17.97 0.00 -1.70
C ALA A 44 18.66 -1.19 -1.01
N ALA A 45 19.87 -1.01 -0.47
CA ALA A 45 20.56 -2.03 0.32
C ALA A 45 19.87 -2.26 1.67
N THR A 46 19.51 -1.19 2.40
CA THR A 46 18.73 -1.28 3.65
C THR A 46 17.41 -2.00 3.41
N LEU A 47 16.69 -1.64 2.35
CA LEU A 47 15.44 -2.29 1.94
C LEU A 47 15.61 -3.78 1.69
N ARG A 48 16.65 -4.19 0.96
CA ARG A 48 16.95 -5.60 0.71
C ARG A 48 17.20 -6.35 2.02
N SER A 49 18.03 -5.82 2.92
CA SER A 49 18.31 -6.44 4.21
C SER A 49 17.06 -6.49 5.10
N PHE A 50 16.23 -5.46 5.10
CA PHE A 50 14.95 -5.47 5.80
C PHE A 50 14.05 -6.61 5.29
N LEU A 51 13.87 -6.74 3.98
CA LEU A 51 12.96 -7.74 3.41
C LEU A 51 13.49 -9.18 3.53
N VAL A 52 14.73 -9.40 3.08
CA VAL A 52 15.28 -10.77 2.95
C VAL A 52 15.74 -11.30 4.32
N ASP A 53 16.45 -10.48 5.08
CA ASP A 53 17.06 -10.93 6.32
C ASP A 53 16.16 -10.69 7.52
N LEU A 54 15.48 -9.55 7.61
CA LEU A 54 14.64 -9.26 8.78
C LEU A 54 13.24 -9.90 8.68
N CYS A 55 12.50 -9.69 7.59
CA CYS A 55 11.14 -10.25 7.44
C CYS A 55 11.13 -11.78 7.19
N CYS A 56 12.19 -12.31 6.56
CA CYS A 56 12.27 -13.70 6.14
C CYS A 56 13.40 -14.49 6.82
N GLY A 57 14.24 -13.88 7.66
CA GLY A 57 15.38 -14.58 8.28
C GLY A 57 14.98 -15.73 9.20
N LEU A 58 13.79 -15.67 9.81
CA LEU A 58 13.23 -16.80 10.55
C LEU A 58 12.59 -17.80 9.60
N ASN A 59 12.86 -19.09 9.81
CA ASN A 59 12.11 -20.18 9.18
C ASN A 59 12.01 -20.04 7.64
N ARG A 60 13.10 -19.59 6.99
CA ARG A 60 13.22 -19.63 5.53
C ARG A 60 13.74 -20.99 5.08
N ASP A 61 13.27 -21.42 3.91
CA ASP A 61 13.93 -22.51 3.21
C ASP A 61 15.36 -22.10 2.83
N GLU A 62 16.33 -23.00 2.99
CA GLU A 62 17.76 -22.69 2.73
C GLU A 62 17.99 -22.19 1.30
N THR A 63 17.09 -22.54 0.39
CA THR A 63 17.09 -22.12 -1.02
C THR A 63 16.68 -20.65 -1.24
N VAL A 64 16.19 -19.93 -0.22
CA VAL A 64 15.52 -18.62 -0.35
C VAL A 64 16.43 -17.43 0.01
N GLY A 65 17.74 -17.64 0.10
CA GLY A 65 18.69 -16.54 0.29
C GLY A 65 19.52 -16.64 1.56
N GLY A 66 19.87 -17.85 1.99
CA GLY A 66 20.86 -18.07 3.04
C GLY A 66 20.32 -18.78 4.28
N PRO A 67 21.15 -18.91 5.33
CA PRO A 67 20.81 -19.67 6.51
C PRO A 67 19.65 -19.01 7.29
N CYS A 68 18.88 -19.83 8.00
CA CYS A 68 17.98 -19.33 9.04
C CYS A 68 18.79 -18.55 10.09
N LEU A 69 18.31 -17.37 10.45
CA LEU A 69 18.90 -16.57 11.51
C LEU A 69 18.32 -16.99 12.86
N SER A 70 19.14 -16.95 13.91
CA SER A 70 18.66 -17.09 15.28
C SER A 70 17.89 -15.83 15.70
N ARG A 71 17.07 -15.94 16.76
CA ARG A 71 16.37 -14.78 17.33
C ARG A 71 17.33 -13.67 17.74
N GLU A 72 18.47 -14.03 18.33
CA GLU A 72 19.50 -13.06 18.74
C GLU A 72 20.12 -12.33 17.55
N GLN A 73 20.40 -13.05 16.46
CA GLN A 73 20.91 -12.44 15.23
C GLN A 73 19.92 -11.47 14.62
N LEU A 74 18.62 -11.82 14.63
CA LEU A 74 17.57 -10.92 14.17
C LEU A 74 17.36 -9.72 15.08
N ALA A 75 17.46 -9.89 16.40
CA ALA A 75 17.39 -8.78 17.34
C ALA A 75 18.53 -7.78 17.10
N GLN A 76 19.75 -8.26 16.86
CA GLN A 76 20.88 -7.42 16.50
C GLN A 76 20.67 -6.71 15.15
N LEU A 77 20.16 -7.44 14.15
CA LEU A 77 19.87 -6.87 12.83
C LEU A 77 18.77 -5.80 12.93
N ALA A 78 17.69 -6.08 13.66
CA ALA A 78 16.59 -5.14 13.90
C ALA A 78 17.11 -3.86 14.57
N GLY A 79 17.96 -3.98 15.60
CA GLY A 79 18.56 -2.83 16.27
C GLY A 79 19.53 -2.02 15.39
N THR A 80 19.97 -2.58 14.27
CA THR A 80 20.79 -1.87 13.27
C THR A 80 19.91 -1.19 12.23
N LEU A 81 18.92 -1.91 11.69
CA LEU A 81 18.10 -1.46 10.57
C LEU A 81 16.94 -0.55 10.99
N LEU A 82 16.34 -0.76 12.15
CA LEU A 82 15.17 -0.02 12.63
C LEU A 82 15.58 1.05 13.64
N ALA A 83 15.03 2.25 13.49
CA ALA A 83 15.11 3.26 14.54
C ALA A 83 14.43 2.76 15.83
N PRO A 84 14.84 3.25 17.02
CA PRO A 84 14.25 2.80 18.29
C PRO A 84 12.73 2.97 18.39
N ASP A 85 12.21 4.00 17.75
CA ASP A 85 10.80 4.40 17.67
C ASP A 85 10.17 4.12 16.30
N ALA A 86 10.80 3.27 15.48
CA ALA A 86 10.32 2.95 14.15
C ALA A 86 8.86 2.48 14.16
N LEU A 87 8.04 3.04 13.28
CA LEU A 87 6.65 2.65 13.12
C LEU A 87 6.55 1.61 12.00
N VAL A 88 5.90 0.47 12.28
CA VAL A 88 5.68 -0.56 11.26
C VAL A 88 4.20 -0.83 11.12
N HIS A 89 3.73 -0.78 9.87
CA HIS A 89 2.35 -1.01 9.45
C HIS A 89 2.25 -2.38 8.75
N PRO A 90 2.20 -3.51 9.49
CA PRO A 90 2.03 -4.83 8.90
C PRO A 90 0.63 -4.95 8.31
N ASP A 91 0.53 -5.21 7.01
CA ASP A 91 -0.75 -5.18 6.30
C ASP A 91 -1.50 -3.84 6.52
N GLY A 92 -0.76 -2.72 6.59
CA GLY A 92 -1.24 -1.42 7.05
C GLY A 92 -2.55 -0.96 6.39
N LEU A 93 -2.66 -1.20 5.08
CA LEU A 93 -3.85 -0.86 4.30
C LEU A 93 -5.07 -1.72 4.63
N LEU A 94 -4.87 -2.98 5.02
CA LEU A 94 -5.96 -3.83 5.47
C LEU A 94 -6.44 -3.43 6.87
N GLY A 95 -5.62 -2.74 7.66
CA GLY A 95 -5.92 -2.36 9.04
C GLY A 95 -6.25 -3.57 9.93
N ALA A 96 -5.70 -4.73 9.57
CA ALA A 96 -5.99 -6.01 10.22
C ALA A 96 -5.08 -6.26 11.44
N ALA A 97 -3.97 -5.55 11.53
CA ALA A 97 -3.03 -5.55 12.65
C ALA A 97 -2.84 -4.10 13.14
N PRO A 98 -2.57 -3.90 14.44
CA PRO A 98 -2.21 -2.59 14.96
C PRO A 98 -0.84 -2.16 14.42
N GLU A 99 -0.62 -0.85 14.40
CA GLU A 99 0.71 -0.26 14.22
C GLU A 99 1.66 -0.76 15.32
N LEU A 100 2.90 -1.05 14.94
CA LEU A 100 3.95 -1.52 15.84
C LEU A 100 4.97 -0.42 16.06
N THR A 101 5.41 -0.24 17.30
CA THR A 101 6.44 0.74 17.64
C THR A 101 7.70 0.04 18.12
N GLY A 102 8.80 0.26 17.38
CA GLY A 102 10.15 -0.15 17.70
C GLY A 102 10.51 -1.59 17.30
N PRO A 103 11.81 -1.94 17.41
CA PRO A 103 12.34 -3.19 16.87
C PRO A 103 11.77 -4.46 17.53
N LEU A 104 11.52 -4.43 18.84
CA LEU A 104 11.04 -5.60 19.58
C LEU A 104 9.60 -5.96 19.19
N ALA A 105 8.71 -4.97 19.10
CA ALA A 105 7.32 -5.20 18.69
C ALA A 105 7.25 -5.79 17.27
N PHE A 106 8.14 -5.33 16.38
CA PHE A 106 8.28 -5.89 15.04
C PHE A 106 8.71 -7.37 15.07
N LEU A 107 9.75 -7.70 15.84
CA LEU A 107 10.25 -9.08 15.94
C LEU A 107 9.19 -10.05 16.50
N ASP A 108 8.42 -9.63 17.50
CA ASP A 108 7.37 -10.47 18.07
C ASP A 108 6.29 -10.83 17.02
N ILE A 109 5.94 -9.88 16.14
CA ILE A 109 5.02 -10.12 15.02
C ILE A 109 5.63 -11.06 13.98
N ILE A 110 6.89 -10.84 13.59
CA ILE A 110 7.57 -11.70 12.62
C ILE A 110 7.68 -13.12 13.16
N GLU A 111 7.98 -13.32 14.44
CA GLU A 111 7.99 -14.64 15.05
C GLU A 111 6.62 -15.33 15.03
N ALA A 112 5.57 -14.60 15.38
CA ALA A 112 4.21 -15.14 15.34
C ALA A 112 3.80 -15.52 13.91
N GLU A 113 4.13 -14.68 12.92
CA GLU A 113 3.89 -14.99 11.52
C GLU A 113 4.71 -16.20 11.06
N ARG A 114 5.97 -16.31 11.47
CA ARG A 114 6.90 -17.37 11.04
C ARG A 114 6.66 -18.70 11.74
N ALA A 115 6.00 -18.69 12.89
CA ALA A 115 5.43 -19.88 13.52
C ALA A 115 4.26 -20.44 12.69
N ALA A 116 3.49 -19.58 12.02
CA ALA A 116 2.37 -19.99 11.16
C ALA A 116 2.82 -20.29 9.71
N TYR A 117 3.81 -19.54 9.20
CA TYR A 117 4.21 -19.56 7.79
C TYR A 117 5.73 -19.71 7.62
N LYS A 118 6.13 -20.79 6.94
CA LYS A 118 7.50 -20.98 6.45
C LYS A 118 7.69 -20.20 5.14
N THR A 119 8.77 -19.42 5.05
CA THR A 119 9.11 -18.72 3.79
C THR A 119 9.70 -19.72 2.80
N VAL A 120 9.01 -19.93 1.66
CA VAL A 120 9.45 -20.83 0.57
C VAL A 120 10.04 -20.04 -0.60
N GLY A 121 9.73 -18.75 -0.72
CA GLY A 121 10.31 -17.87 -1.72
C GLY A 121 9.99 -16.42 -1.46
N LEU A 122 10.96 -15.54 -1.70
CA LEU A 122 10.76 -14.10 -1.80
C LEU A 122 11.63 -13.58 -2.94
N GLU A 123 11.00 -13.32 -4.09
CA GLU A 123 11.66 -12.78 -5.27
C GLU A 123 11.40 -11.28 -5.35
N THR A 124 12.43 -10.46 -5.15
CA THR A 124 12.34 -9.02 -5.36
C THR A 124 12.35 -8.72 -6.87
N LEU A 125 11.22 -8.26 -7.39
CA LEU A 125 11.01 -8.00 -8.81
C LEU A 125 11.50 -6.61 -9.21
N LEU A 126 11.28 -5.61 -8.34
CA LEU A 126 11.68 -4.24 -8.58
C LEU A 126 11.98 -3.56 -7.24
N THR A 127 13.02 -2.72 -7.21
CA THR A 127 13.29 -1.79 -6.13
C THR A 127 13.46 -0.40 -6.71
N ALA A 128 13.00 0.63 -6.00
CA ALA A 128 13.28 2.01 -6.35
C ALA A 128 13.53 2.82 -5.08
N ALA A 129 14.39 3.84 -5.14
CA ALA A 129 14.57 4.79 -4.05
C ALA A 129 14.31 6.21 -4.55
N SER A 130 13.84 7.08 -3.67
CA SER A 130 13.76 8.52 -3.95
C SER A 130 15.16 9.07 -4.24
N PRO A 131 15.27 10.17 -5.01
CA PRO A 131 16.57 10.82 -5.26
C PRO A 131 17.32 11.23 -3.99
N ASP A 132 16.58 11.53 -2.92
CA ASP A 132 17.13 11.94 -1.62
C ASP A 132 17.53 10.73 -0.75
N GLY A 133 17.17 9.51 -1.15
CA GLY A 133 17.49 8.27 -0.43
C GLY A 133 16.73 8.10 0.89
N ASP A 134 15.73 8.93 1.16
CA ASP A 134 14.91 8.92 2.36
C ASP A 134 13.70 7.98 2.25
N VAL A 135 13.33 7.57 1.04
CA VAL A 135 12.26 6.60 0.80
C VAL A 135 12.74 5.51 -0.15
N ALA A 136 12.40 4.27 0.14
CA ALA A 136 12.65 3.12 -0.72
C ALA A 136 11.41 2.24 -0.86
N PHE A 137 11.18 1.72 -2.06
CA PHE A 137 10.07 0.84 -2.39
C PHE A 137 10.59 -0.49 -2.94
N ALA A 138 9.90 -1.59 -2.62
CA ALA A 138 10.11 -2.88 -3.25
C ALA A 138 8.78 -3.50 -3.71
N LEU A 139 8.78 -4.07 -4.91
CA LEU A 139 7.81 -5.05 -5.34
C LEU A 139 8.43 -6.43 -5.20
N SER A 140 7.77 -7.34 -4.48
CA SER A 140 8.23 -8.72 -4.33
C SER A 140 7.11 -9.73 -4.55
N ARG A 141 7.45 -10.87 -5.15
CA ARG A 141 6.59 -12.06 -5.20
C ARG A 141 6.95 -12.98 -4.04
N TYR A 142 5.98 -13.34 -3.22
CA TYR A 142 6.19 -14.22 -2.07
C TYR A 142 5.58 -15.60 -2.33
N ARG A 143 6.18 -16.62 -1.72
CA ARG A 143 5.64 -17.97 -1.57
C ARG A 143 5.80 -18.41 -0.12
N MET A 144 4.69 -18.67 0.56
CA MET A 144 4.62 -18.97 1.99
C MET A 144 3.89 -20.30 2.20
N HIS A 145 4.50 -21.22 2.94
CA HIS A 145 3.87 -22.49 3.31
C HIS A 145 3.25 -22.37 4.69
N ASN A 146 1.93 -22.58 4.80
CA ASN A 146 1.25 -22.58 6.08
C ASN A 146 1.53 -23.87 6.85
N VAL A 147 2.45 -23.79 7.82
CA VAL A 147 2.98 -24.92 8.61
C VAL A 147 2.46 -24.93 10.04
N GLY A 148 1.87 -23.83 10.49
CA GLY A 148 1.37 -23.66 11.84
C GLY A 148 -0.03 -23.04 11.87
N PRO A 149 -0.66 -23.04 13.05
CA PRO A 149 -1.98 -22.46 13.21
C PRO A 149 -1.96 -20.95 12.95
N TRP A 150 -3.03 -20.44 12.35
CA TRP A 150 -3.19 -19.01 12.08
C TRP A 150 -4.58 -18.54 12.49
N ARG A 151 -4.67 -17.48 13.30
CA ARG A 151 -5.94 -16.88 13.78
C ARG A 151 -6.93 -17.93 14.35
N GLY A 152 -6.39 -18.89 15.10
CA GLY A 152 -7.17 -19.96 15.72
C GLY A 152 -7.60 -21.08 14.76
N GLN A 153 -7.19 -21.04 13.50
CA GLN A 153 -7.38 -22.13 12.54
C GLN A 153 -6.16 -23.06 12.54
N PRO A 154 -6.34 -24.37 12.33
CA PRO A 154 -5.23 -25.30 12.18
C PRO A 154 -4.43 -25.02 10.91
N ALA A 155 -3.20 -25.54 10.85
CA ALA A 155 -2.37 -25.46 9.66
C ALA A 155 -3.06 -26.13 8.46
N THR A 156 -3.08 -25.46 7.32
CA THR A 156 -3.66 -25.92 6.06
C THR A 156 -2.68 -26.75 5.25
N GLY A 157 -1.37 -26.59 5.46
CA GLY A 157 -0.31 -27.23 4.65
C GLY A 157 -0.23 -26.69 3.21
N ARG A 158 -0.96 -25.61 2.89
CA ARG A 158 -0.96 -25.01 1.55
C ARG A 158 0.22 -24.07 1.36
N VAL A 159 0.65 -23.92 0.11
CA VAL A 159 1.59 -22.88 -0.29
C VAL A 159 0.79 -21.74 -0.90
N SER A 160 0.72 -20.63 -0.17
CA SER A 160 0.13 -19.39 -0.63
C SER A 160 1.17 -18.61 -1.43
N GLU A 161 0.75 -18.04 -2.55
CA GLU A 161 1.57 -17.19 -3.41
C GLU A 161 0.86 -15.87 -3.68
N GLY A 162 1.62 -14.80 -3.77
CA GLY A 162 1.10 -13.49 -4.13
C GLY A 162 2.19 -12.44 -4.22
N VAL A 163 1.76 -11.19 -4.25
CA VAL A 163 2.63 -10.02 -4.38
C VAL A 163 2.55 -9.15 -3.14
N ARG A 164 3.67 -8.52 -2.80
CA ARG A 164 3.75 -7.47 -1.79
C ARG A 164 4.48 -6.25 -2.33
N LEU A 165 4.07 -5.09 -1.84
CA LEU A 165 4.67 -3.80 -2.08
C LEU A 165 5.04 -3.21 -0.73
N ASP A 166 6.33 -3.00 -0.52
CA ASP A 166 6.88 -2.46 0.71
C ASP A 166 7.40 -1.04 0.48
N GLU A 167 7.11 -0.13 1.39
CA GLU A 167 7.69 1.21 1.47
C GLU A 167 8.44 1.35 2.79
N LEU A 168 9.68 1.83 2.72
CA LEU A 168 10.49 2.20 3.88
C LEU A 168 10.79 3.69 3.82
N ARG A 169 10.62 4.36 4.95
CA ARG A 169 11.12 5.72 5.18
C ARG A 169 12.32 5.65 6.09
N LEU A 170 13.40 6.32 5.69
CA LEU A 170 14.71 6.25 6.32
C LEU A 170 15.07 7.58 6.96
N ASN A 171 15.71 7.53 8.12
CA ASN A 171 16.36 8.71 8.69
C ASN A 171 17.73 8.96 8.03
N THR A 172 18.39 10.05 8.44
CA THR A 172 19.72 10.41 7.95
C THR A 172 20.83 9.43 8.31
N ALA A 173 20.59 8.50 9.25
CA ALA A 173 21.49 7.40 9.56
C ALA A 173 21.23 6.15 8.70
N GLY A 174 20.28 6.21 7.76
CA GLY A 174 19.89 5.08 6.91
C GLY A 174 19.07 4.02 7.63
N GLN A 175 18.53 4.33 8.82
CA GLN A 175 17.65 3.44 9.57
C GLN A 175 16.19 3.69 9.22
N VAL A 176 15.39 2.64 9.21
CA VAL A 176 13.96 2.69 8.98
C VAL A 176 13.26 3.36 10.16
N VAL A 177 12.60 4.49 9.90
CA VAL A 177 11.71 5.17 10.87
C VAL A 177 10.24 4.82 10.65
N GLU A 178 9.88 4.42 9.43
CA GLU A 178 8.53 3.99 9.11
C GLU A 178 8.57 2.92 8.02
N ALA A 179 7.76 1.86 8.16
CA ALA A 179 7.65 0.78 7.18
C ALA A 179 6.18 0.44 6.90
N TRP A 180 5.78 0.49 5.64
CA TRP A 180 4.49 0.02 5.16
C TRP A 180 4.67 -1.29 4.43
N CYS A 181 4.16 -2.37 5.02
CA CYS A 181 4.33 -3.73 4.50
C CYS A 181 3.00 -4.23 3.93
N ASN A 182 2.72 -3.93 2.67
CA ASN A 182 1.44 -4.27 2.05
C ASN A 182 1.55 -5.53 1.21
N ARG A 183 0.72 -6.53 1.46
CA ARG A 183 0.71 -7.77 0.69
C ARG A 183 -0.70 -8.22 0.35
N GLN A 184 -0.77 -9.07 -0.67
CA GLN A 184 -1.94 -9.88 -0.92
C GLN A 184 -2.21 -10.82 0.26
N LEU A 185 -3.49 -11.09 0.49
CA LEU A 185 -3.92 -12.06 1.50
C LEU A 185 -3.47 -13.46 1.09
N PHE A 186 -3.05 -14.26 2.06
CA PHE A 186 -2.86 -15.69 1.86
C PHE A 186 -4.19 -16.38 1.57
N GLU A 187 -4.17 -17.58 0.97
CA GLU A 187 -5.39 -18.27 0.56
C GLU A 187 -6.31 -18.59 1.75
N GLU A 188 -5.72 -19.06 2.86
CA GLU A 188 -6.42 -19.24 4.15
C GLU A 188 -6.97 -17.93 4.72
N GLU A 189 -6.27 -16.82 4.55
CA GLU A 189 -6.75 -15.52 5.02
C GLU A 189 -7.92 -15.02 4.17
N ARG A 190 -7.88 -15.20 2.85
CA ARG A 190 -9.01 -14.89 1.96
C ARG A 190 -10.25 -15.66 2.41
N SER A 191 -10.10 -16.96 2.66
CA SER A 191 -11.17 -17.83 3.14
C SER A 191 -11.77 -17.37 4.48
N LEU A 192 -10.97 -16.75 5.33
CA LEU A 192 -11.37 -16.31 6.67
C LEU A 192 -11.91 -14.88 6.72
N LEU A 193 -11.34 -13.97 5.91
CA LEU A 193 -11.53 -12.52 6.03
C LEU A 193 -12.54 -11.95 5.03
N LEU A 194 -12.77 -12.65 3.92
CA LEU A 194 -13.67 -12.20 2.87
C LEU A 194 -15.06 -12.81 3.09
N ARG A 195 -16.10 -12.00 2.83
CA ARG A 195 -17.49 -12.45 2.96
C ARG A 195 -17.83 -13.56 1.96
N ASP A 196 -17.29 -13.45 0.75
CA ASP A 196 -17.51 -14.37 -0.36
C ASP A 196 -16.19 -14.64 -1.09
N PRO A 197 -15.30 -15.46 -0.50
CA PRO A 197 -13.94 -15.67 -1.03
C PRO A 197 -13.87 -16.07 -2.52
N PRO A 198 -14.77 -16.92 -3.06
CA PRO A 198 -14.76 -17.32 -4.46
C PRO A 198 -14.99 -16.19 -5.46
N THR A 199 -15.57 -15.07 -5.06
CA THR A 199 -15.80 -13.93 -5.96
C THR A 199 -14.74 -12.85 -5.85
N HIS A 200 -13.82 -12.97 -4.89
CA HIS A 200 -12.80 -11.97 -4.59
C HIS A 200 -11.44 -12.45 -5.06
N HIS A 201 -10.98 -11.95 -6.20
CA HIS A 201 -9.70 -12.34 -6.79
C HIS A 201 -8.71 -11.19 -6.71
N ALA A 202 -7.62 -11.41 -5.97
CA ALA A 202 -6.47 -10.52 -6.02
C ALA A 202 -5.95 -10.46 -7.45
N ALA A 203 -5.62 -9.25 -7.93
CA ALA A 203 -5.07 -9.12 -9.27
C ALA A 203 -3.75 -9.90 -9.38
N CYS A 204 -3.63 -10.72 -10.42
CA CYS A 204 -2.37 -11.37 -10.75
C CYS A 204 -1.42 -10.33 -11.32
N PHE A 205 -0.21 -10.25 -10.77
CA PHE A 205 0.85 -9.45 -11.36
C PHE A 205 1.70 -10.31 -12.29
N ASP A 206 1.92 -9.83 -13.51
CA ASP A 206 2.84 -10.46 -14.45
C ASP A 206 4.19 -9.70 -14.44
N PRO A 207 5.30 -10.34 -14.03
CA PRO A 207 6.62 -9.74 -14.09
C PRO A 207 7.01 -9.20 -15.48
N ALA A 208 6.42 -9.72 -16.56
CA ALA A 208 6.64 -9.23 -17.91
C ALA A 208 6.17 -7.78 -18.14
N TRP A 209 5.35 -7.23 -17.24
CA TRP A 209 4.95 -5.81 -17.27
C TRP A 209 6.11 -4.87 -16.91
N LEU A 210 7.13 -5.37 -16.20
CA LEU A 210 8.33 -4.64 -15.85
C LEU A 210 9.35 -4.74 -17.00
N VAL A 211 9.30 -3.76 -17.89
CA VAL A 211 10.14 -3.69 -19.07
C VAL A 211 11.35 -2.80 -18.81
N PRO A 212 12.59 -3.31 -18.98
CA PRO A 212 13.77 -2.47 -18.97
C PRO A 212 13.69 -1.41 -20.08
N VAL A 213 13.88 -0.16 -19.70
CA VAL A 213 13.93 0.99 -20.59
C VAL A 213 15.40 1.33 -20.83
N PRO A 214 15.90 1.31 -22.08
CA PRO A 214 17.29 1.62 -22.37
C PRO A 214 17.66 3.01 -21.82
N ALA A 215 18.76 3.08 -21.08
CA ALA A 215 19.33 4.38 -20.71
C ALA A 215 19.68 5.12 -22.01
N GLY A 216 19.00 6.24 -22.27
CA GLY A 216 19.27 7.04 -23.46
C GLY A 216 20.75 7.42 -23.53
N PRO A 217 21.40 7.38 -24.72
CA PRO A 217 22.85 7.56 -24.86
C PRO A 217 23.39 8.98 -24.55
N GLY A 218 22.64 9.84 -23.85
CA GLY A 218 22.95 11.28 -23.74
C GLY A 218 22.98 11.88 -22.32
N GLY A 219 22.89 11.09 -21.25
CA GLY A 219 22.78 11.64 -19.89
C GLY A 219 24.08 12.09 -19.22
N SER A 220 25.26 11.72 -19.73
CA SER A 220 26.53 12.03 -19.06
C SER A 220 27.22 13.27 -19.66
N GLY A 221 26.89 14.44 -19.14
CA GLY A 221 27.84 15.56 -18.98
C GLY A 221 28.34 16.29 -20.23
N GLY A 222 27.46 16.78 -21.09
CA GLY A 222 27.81 17.71 -22.18
C GLY A 222 27.12 19.06 -22.04
N GLU A 223 27.93 20.11 -21.94
CA GLU A 223 27.55 21.51 -21.69
C GLU A 223 26.44 22.08 -22.58
N ALA A 224 25.71 23.03 -21.97
CA ALA A 224 24.75 23.92 -22.60
C ALA A 224 25.32 24.65 -23.82
N GLY A 225 24.57 24.67 -24.92
CA GLY A 225 24.83 25.61 -26.02
C GLY A 225 24.48 25.07 -27.40
N GLY A 226 23.19 24.81 -27.66
CA GLY A 226 22.75 24.41 -28.98
C GLY A 226 21.26 24.60 -29.18
N SER A 227 20.84 25.83 -29.46
CA SER A 227 19.52 26.12 -30.01
C SER A 227 19.42 25.51 -31.41
N SER A 228 18.94 24.28 -31.54
CA SER A 228 18.56 23.70 -32.83
C SER A 228 17.05 23.82 -33.00
N GLU A 229 16.62 24.99 -33.49
CA GLU A 229 15.35 25.10 -34.20
C GLU A 229 15.48 24.49 -35.60
N ALA A 230 14.43 23.76 -35.98
CA ALA A 230 13.92 23.57 -37.33
C ALA A 230 14.76 22.79 -38.36
N GLY A 231 14.32 21.57 -38.64
CA GLY A 231 14.60 20.87 -39.89
C GLY A 231 13.98 19.48 -39.91
N GLY A 232 12.73 19.38 -40.38
CA GLY A 232 11.89 18.19 -40.32
C GLY A 232 12.43 16.94 -41.02
N GLY A 233 11.91 15.79 -40.58
CA GLY A 233 12.13 14.49 -41.23
C GLY A 233 11.62 13.36 -40.36
N GLY A 234 10.42 12.87 -40.68
CA GLY A 234 9.70 11.83 -39.95
C GLY A 234 10.56 10.61 -39.62
N GLY A 235 10.80 10.46 -38.34
CA GLY A 235 11.51 9.36 -37.71
C GLY A 235 11.42 9.60 -36.23
N GLY A 236 10.18 9.64 -35.71
CA GLY A 236 9.88 9.87 -34.29
C GLY A 236 10.39 8.70 -33.46
N GLY A 237 11.71 8.61 -33.31
CA GLY A 237 12.32 7.82 -32.26
C GLY A 237 11.88 8.46 -30.97
N THR A 238 10.90 7.85 -30.31
CA THR A 238 10.50 8.26 -28.99
C THR A 238 11.69 8.01 -28.08
N ASN A 239 12.28 9.10 -27.59
CA ASN A 239 13.34 8.98 -26.62
C ASN A 239 12.75 8.25 -25.40
N PRO A 240 13.43 7.21 -24.88
CA PRO A 240 12.96 6.51 -23.69
C PRO A 240 12.76 7.51 -22.55
N MET A 241 11.65 7.39 -21.82
CA MET A 241 11.41 8.26 -20.68
C MET A 241 12.43 7.98 -19.58
N SER A 242 13.05 9.05 -19.08
CA SER A 242 13.85 9.01 -17.86
C SER A 242 12.98 8.79 -16.62
N ALA A 243 13.59 8.30 -15.53
CA ALA A 243 12.91 8.14 -14.24
C ALA A 243 12.27 9.45 -13.73
N GLU A 244 12.92 10.60 -13.95
CA GLU A 244 12.37 11.92 -13.61
C GLU A 244 11.11 12.26 -14.41
N GLN A 245 11.11 11.96 -15.71
CA GLN A 245 9.93 12.16 -16.55
C GLN A 245 8.78 11.25 -16.12
N LEU A 246 9.07 9.98 -15.78
CA LEU A 246 8.06 9.05 -15.27
C LEU A 246 7.47 9.55 -13.94
N LEU A 247 8.31 10.01 -13.00
CA LEU A 247 7.86 10.60 -11.74
C LEU A 247 6.98 11.84 -11.97
N ARG A 248 7.32 12.68 -12.95
CA ARG A 248 6.50 13.83 -13.33
C ARG A 248 5.12 13.40 -13.83
N VAL A 249 5.04 12.39 -14.69
CA VAL A 249 3.75 11.87 -15.16
C VAL A 249 2.95 11.23 -14.02
N ALA A 250 3.60 10.49 -13.13
CA ALA A 250 2.96 9.93 -11.94
C ALA A 250 2.36 11.01 -11.02
N ARG A 251 3.02 12.15 -10.86
CA ARG A 251 2.48 13.31 -10.11
C ARG A 251 1.29 13.94 -10.83
N MET A 252 1.36 14.13 -12.15
CA MET A 252 0.22 14.62 -12.94
C MET A 252 -0.97 13.66 -12.87
N TRP A 253 -0.71 12.35 -12.82
CA TRP A 253 -1.74 11.33 -12.60
C TRP A 253 -2.41 11.50 -11.24
N ALA A 254 -1.66 11.63 -10.14
CA ALA A 254 -2.23 11.87 -8.81
C ALA A 254 -3.04 13.18 -8.76
N GLU A 255 -2.49 14.24 -9.36
CA GLU A 255 -3.16 15.55 -9.45
C GLU A 255 -4.45 15.50 -10.27
N ALA A 256 -4.55 14.62 -11.27
CA ALA A 256 -5.77 14.46 -12.07
C ALA A 256 -6.98 14.02 -11.24
N TRP A 257 -6.75 13.29 -10.15
CA TRP A 257 -7.80 12.81 -9.25
C TRP A 257 -8.23 13.84 -8.21
N ASN A 258 -7.46 14.94 -8.07
CA ASN A 258 -7.82 16.05 -7.19
C ASN A 258 -9.04 16.81 -7.70
N CYS A 259 -10.05 16.91 -6.85
CA CYS A 259 -11.34 17.56 -7.14
C CYS A 259 -11.65 18.57 -6.02
N ALA A 260 -10.76 19.53 -5.77
CA ALA A 260 -11.00 20.52 -4.73
C ALA A 260 -12.21 21.40 -5.07
N ALA A 261 -13.02 21.75 -4.07
CA ALA A 261 -14.25 22.53 -4.24
C ALA A 261 -14.03 23.85 -5.02
N ASP A 262 -12.89 24.50 -4.80
CA ASP A 262 -12.56 25.81 -5.37
C ASP A 262 -11.96 25.75 -6.78
N ALA A 263 -11.45 24.59 -7.21
CA ALA A 263 -10.81 24.39 -8.51
C ALA A 263 -11.79 23.96 -9.61
N GLY A 264 -13.00 23.53 -9.22
CA GLY A 264 -13.97 22.90 -10.12
C GLY A 264 -13.68 21.41 -10.34
N PRO A 265 -14.60 20.68 -11.01
CA PRO A 265 -14.35 19.28 -11.36
C PRO A 265 -13.18 19.18 -12.36
N PRO A 266 -12.30 18.17 -12.22
CA PRO A 266 -11.24 17.95 -13.19
C PRO A 266 -11.81 17.62 -14.57
N ASP A 267 -11.11 18.04 -15.61
CA ASP A 267 -11.43 17.70 -16.99
C ASP A 267 -11.02 16.23 -17.28
N PRO A 268 -11.97 15.28 -17.46
CA PRO A 268 -11.61 13.90 -17.70
C PRO A 268 -10.77 13.68 -18.96
N ASP A 269 -10.81 14.60 -19.94
CA ASP A 269 -10.03 14.48 -21.18
C ASP A 269 -8.53 14.70 -20.96
N LEU A 270 -8.11 15.24 -19.81
CA LEU A 270 -6.70 15.30 -19.44
C LEU A 270 -6.05 13.89 -19.42
N LEU A 271 -6.85 12.84 -19.15
CA LEU A 271 -6.37 11.45 -19.14
C LEU A 271 -5.90 10.97 -20.53
N ASP A 272 -6.36 11.57 -21.62
CA ASP A 272 -5.89 11.23 -22.98
C ASP A 272 -4.40 11.52 -23.17
N GLY A 273 -3.87 12.50 -22.43
CA GLY A 273 -2.45 12.81 -22.41
C GLY A 273 -1.63 11.88 -21.53
N LEU A 274 -2.24 11.23 -20.54
CA LEU A 274 -1.54 10.50 -19.47
C LEU A 274 -1.58 8.98 -19.65
N ALA A 275 -2.62 8.44 -20.27
CA ALA A 275 -2.88 6.99 -20.31
C ALA A 275 -3.17 6.46 -21.73
N GLU A 276 -2.87 5.19 -21.95
CA GLU A 276 -3.17 4.48 -23.19
C GLU A 276 -4.66 4.16 -23.31
N PRO A 277 -5.21 3.99 -24.53
CA PRO A 277 -6.61 3.58 -24.71
C PRO A 277 -6.96 2.28 -23.97
N GLY A 278 -6.02 1.33 -23.92
CA GLY A 278 -6.15 0.04 -23.22
C GLY A 278 -5.84 0.08 -21.72
N PHE A 279 -5.73 1.26 -21.11
CA PHE A 279 -5.36 1.45 -19.72
C PHE A 279 -6.16 0.57 -18.75
N SER A 280 -5.53 0.02 -17.71
CA SER A 280 -6.21 -0.74 -16.66
C SER A 280 -5.75 -0.34 -15.25
N MET A 281 -6.68 -0.28 -14.30
CA MET A 281 -6.38 -0.17 -12.88
C MET A 281 -6.83 -1.45 -12.19
N TRP A 282 -5.94 -2.04 -11.40
CA TRP A 282 -6.07 -3.35 -10.80
C TRP A 282 -6.13 -3.23 -9.27
N ASP A 283 -7.14 -3.86 -8.66
CA ASP A 283 -7.19 -4.05 -7.20
C ASP A 283 -6.21 -5.15 -6.80
N ALA A 284 -5.04 -4.74 -6.30
CA ALA A 284 -4.00 -5.66 -5.88
C ALA A 284 -4.48 -6.60 -4.77
N LEU A 285 -5.34 -6.12 -3.87
CA LEU A 285 -5.81 -6.89 -2.71
C LEU A 285 -7.00 -7.80 -3.06
N GLY A 286 -7.67 -7.57 -4.20
CA GLY A 286 -8.80 -8.36 -4.65
C GLY A 286 -10.04 -8.23 -3.79
N LEU A 287 -10.19 -7.09 -3.11
CA LEU A 287 -11.29 -6.82 -2.21
C LEU A 287 -12.59 -6.47 -2.93
N THR A 288 -12.53 -6.13 -4.22
CA THR A 288 -13.70 -5.65 -4.96
C THR A 288 -14.41 -6.68 -5.83
N GLY A 289 -13.89 -7.91 -5.89
CA GLY A 289 -14.51 -9.05 -6.57
C GLY A 289 -14.92 -8.87 -8.05
N ASP A 290 -15.47 -9.93 -8.65
CA ASP A 290 -15.86 -9.96 -10.08
C ASP A 290 -17.19 -9.25 -10.36
N GLN A 291 -17.99 -9.04 -9.33
CA GLN A 291 -19.29 -8.41 -9.43
C GLN A 291 -19.04 -6.91 -9.52
N GLY A 292 -19.25 -6.29 -10.69
CA GLY A 292 -19.11 -4.85 -10.95
C GLY A 292 -20.01 -3.91 -10.11
N GLN A 293 -20.49 -4.37 -8.96
CA GLN A 293 -21.19 -3.60 -7.93
C GLN A 293 -20.30 -3.21 -6.74
N SER A 294 -19.17 -3.86 -6.52
CA SER A 294 -18.26 -3.56 -5.41
C SER A 294 -17.29 -2.46 -5.81
N HIS A 295 -17.75 -1.22 -5.71
CA HIS A 295 -16.98 0.02 -5.89
C HIS A 295 -16.40 0.30 -7.30
N PRO A 296 -16.89 1.33 -8.02
CA PRO A 296 -16.40 1.66 -9.37
C PRO A 296 -14.97 2.24 -9.43
N TYR A 297 -14.25 2.28 -8.29
CA TYR A 297 -13.02 3.06 -8.12
C TYR A 297 -11.74 2.22 -7.93
N THR A 298 -11.81 0.89 -8.05
CA THR A 298 -10.69 -0.01 -7.68
C THR A 298 -10.28 -0.96 -8.81
N ALA A 299 -11.21 -1.32 -9.69
CA ALA A 299 -10.92 -2.09 -10.90
C ALA A 299 -11.51 -1.35 -12.12
N VAL A 300 -10.64 -0.74 -12.91
CA VAL A 300 -11.01 0.05 -14.09
C VAL A 300 -10.39 -0.59 -15.33
N LYS A 301 -11.17 -0.78 -16.39
CA LYS A 301 -10.71 -1.37 -17.64
C LYS A 301 -11.04 -0.46 -18.82
N GLY A 302 -10.01 0.07 -19.46
CA GLY A 302 -10.07 1.06 -20.52
C GLY A 302 -10.04 2.50 -20.03
N LEU A 303 -9.51 3.38 -20.87
CA LEU A 303 -9.41 4.82 -20.62
C LEU A 303 -10.78 5.47 -20.39
N ASP A 304 -11.78 5.11 -21.18
CA ASP A 304 -13.15 5.65 -21.05
C ASP A 304 -13.77 5.33 -19.69
N ALA A 305 -13.49 4.14 -19.16
CA ALA A 305 -13.94 3.75 -17.82
C ALA A 305 -13.23 4.60 -16.76
N ALA A 306 -11.94 4.90 -16.91
CA ALA A 306 -11.21 5.79 -16.00
C ALA A 306 -11.80 7.21 -16.01
N LYS A 307 -12.10 7.76 -17.20
CA LYS A 307 -12.76 9.05 -17.36
C LYS A 307 -14.14 9.10 -16.70
N ALA A 308 -14.94 8.05 -16.91
CA ALA A 308 -16.26 7.93 -16.28
C ALA A 308 -16.15 7.84 -14.75
N THR A 309 -15.15 7.11 -14.25
CA THR A 309 -14.85 6.97 -12.83
C THR A 309 -14.43 8.31 -12.21
N LEU A 310 -13.51 9.04 -12.85
CA LEU A 310 -13.08 10.38 -12.43
C LEU A 310 -14.26 11.35 -12.39
N THR A 311 -15.08 11.38 -13.45
CA THR A 311 -16.29 12.21 -13.53
C THR A 311 -17.26 11.88 -12.40
N SER A 312 -17.50 10.59 -12.15
CA SER A 312 -18.38 10.10 -11.09
C SER A 312 -17.85 10.47 -9.69
N MET A 313 -16.54 10.43 -9.46
CA MET A 313 -15.94 10.90 -8.20
C MET A 313 -16.13 12.40 -8.02
N ALA A 314 -15.80 13.21 -9.04
CA ALA A 314 -15.90 14.66 -8.99
C ALA A 314 -17.34 15.16 -8.78
N GLN A 315 -18.35 14.39 -9.20
CA GLN A 315 -19.76 14.68 -8.93
C GLN A 315 -20.19 14.40 -7.48
N LYS A 316 -19.50 13.46 -6.81
CA LYS A 316 -19.91 12.94 -5.48
C LYS A 316 -19.05 13.47 -4.34
N TYR A 317 -17.80 13.81 -4.60
CA TYR A 317 -16.82 14.13 -3.59
C TYR A 317 -15.97 15.33 -4.01
N ASP A 318 -15.63 16.16 -3.04
CA ASP A 318 -14.42 16.96 -3.09
C ASP A 318 -13.26 16.07 -2.65
N VAL A 319 -12.25 15.95 -3.52
CA VAL A 319 -11.11 15.05 -3.32
C VAL A 319 -9.87 15.88 -3.08
N GLU A 320 -9.28 15.73 -1.89
CA GLU A 320 -8.00 16.29 -1.48
C GLU A 320 -6.99 15.14 -1.36
N GLU A 321 -6.36 14.79 -2.48
CA GLU A 321 -5.29 13.80 -2.62
C GLU A 321 -3.90 14.45 -2.52
N THR A 322 -3.03 13.79 -1.77
CA THR A 322 -1.64 14.21 -1.57
C THR A 322 -0.71 13.01 -1.72
N VAL A 323 0.26 13.14 -2.62
CA VAL A 323 1.37 12.20 -2.76
C VAL A 323 2.28 12.34 -1.54
N GLN A 324 2.41 11.27 -0.77
CA GLN A 324 3.29 11.19 0.39
C GLN A 324 4.72 10.83 -0.03
N ALA A 325 4.86 9.88 -0.96
CA ALA A 325 6.14 9.43 -1.44
C ALA A 325 6.04 8.90 -2.86
N ALA A 326 7.15 8.96 -3.60
CA ALA A 326 7.27 8.39 -4.93
C ALA A 326 8.72 8.01 -5.24
N ALA A 327 8.91 6.90 -5.95
CA ALA A 327 10.22 6.50 -6.43
C ALA A 327 10.11 5.78 -7.78
N ALA A 328 11.11 5.97 -8.63
CA ALA A 328 11.20 5.30 -9.93
C ALA A 328 12.58 4.68 -10.06
N GLN A 329 12.63 3.42 -10.50
CA GLN A 329 13.92 2.76 -10.74
C GLN A 329 14.48 3.21 -12.08
N PRO A 330 15.70 3.78 -12.13
CA PRO A 330 16.34 4.09 -13.40
C PRO A 330 16.42 2.86 -14.31
N GLY A 331 16.00 3.03 -15.57
CA GLY A 331 16.05 1.96 -16.57
C GLY A 331 14.87 1.00 -16.54
N TYR A 332 13.76 1.33 -15.86
CA TYR A 332 12.51 0.57 -15.89
C TYR A 332 11.32 1.48 -16.19
N ASN A 333 10.25 0.89 -16.72
CA ASN A 333 9.00 1.57 -17.09
C ASN A 333 7.99 1.70 -15.94
N ALA A 334 8.45 1.81 -14.70
CA ALA A 334 7.58 1.71 -13.53
C ALA A 334 7.90 2.75 -12.45
N VAL A 335 6.85 3.19 -11.75
CA VAL A 335 6.91 4.15 -10.65
C VAL A 335 6.10 3.63 -9.47
N PHE A 336 6.66 3.72 -8.27
CA PHE A 336 5.94 3.54 -7.03
C PHE A 336 5.39 4.89 -6.54
N LEU A 337 4.18 4.87 -6.02
CA LEU A 337 3.50 6.05 -5.50
C LEU A 337 2.74 5.70 -4.23
N HIS A 338 2.96 6.43 -3.14
CA HIS A 338 2.11 6.40 -1.96
C HIS A 338 1.34 7.71 -1.88
N TRP A 339 0.02 7.62 -1.80
CA TRP A 339 -0.86 8.77 -1.65
C TRP A 339 -1.89 8.55 -0.55
N VAL A 340 -2.35 9.67 0.01
CA VAL A 340 -3.49 9.75 0.92
C VAL A 340 -4.50 10.71 0.33
N ALA A 341 -5.78 10.41 0.46
CA ALA A 341 -6.84 11.29 -0.01
C ALA A 341 -7.93 11.46 1.04
N LYS A 342 -8.41 12.68 1.19
CA LYS A 342 -9.63 13.01 1.92
C LYS A 342 -10.74 13.26 0.92
N LEU A 343 -11.81 12.46 1.00
CA LEU A 343 -12.98 12.56 0.15
C LEU A 343 -14.14 13.12 0.97
N THR A 344 -14.51 14.37 0.70
CA THR A 344 -15.61 15.06 1.38
C THR A 344 -16.87 14.97 0.51
N PRO A 345 -17.96 14.33 0.95
CA PRO A 345 -19.20 14.25 0.18
C PRO A 345 -19.75 15.64 -0.17
N ARG A 346 -20.17 15.86 -1.42
CA ARG A 346 -20.77 17.14 -1.82
C ARG A 346 -22.22 17.26 -1.31
N PRO A 347 -22.68 18.45 -0.90
CA PRO A 347 -24.03 18.64 -0.35
C PRO A 347 -25.15 18.29 -1.34
N ASP A 348 -24.90 18.55 -2.62
CA ASP A 348 -25.88 18.35 -3.70
C ASP A 348 -25.82 16.94 -4.29
N THR A 349 -24.94 16.07 -3.78
CA THR A 349 -24.92 14.67 -4.21
C THR A 349 -26.23 14.03 -3.73
N PRO A 350 -27.11 13.56 -4.64
CA PRO A 350 -28.31 12.85 -4.25
C PRO A 350 -27.89 11.73 -3.31
N ALA A 351 -28.54 11.62 -2.15
CA ALA A 351 -28.33 10.48 -1.27
C ALA A 351 -28.37 9.22 -2.16
N PRO A 352 -27.33 8.36 -2.13
CA PRO A 352 -27.25 7.24 -3.05
C PRO A 352 -28.60 6.53 -2.99
N LEU A 353 -29.29 6.47 -4.15
CA LEU A 353 -30.57 5.77 -4.25
C LEU A 353 -30.32 4.40 -3.65
N ASN A 354 -30.90 4.18 -2.48
CA ASN A 354 -30.75 2.92 -1.78
C ASN A 354 -31.20 1.86 -2.80
N PRO A 355 -30.33 0.92 -3.22
CA PRO A 355 -30.72 -0.08 -4.22
C PRO A 355 -31.92 -0.93 -3.74
N ALA A 356 -32.30 -0.80 -2.47
CA ALA A 356 -33.52 -1.36 -1.89
C ALA A 356 -34.85 -0.70 -2.33
N ALA A 357 -34.87 0.48 -2.96
CA ALA A 357 -36.13 1.24 -3.15
C ALA A 357 -36.91 0.93 -4.45
N THR A 358 -36.35 0.20 -5.41
CA THR A 358 -37.02 -0.08 -6.71
C THR A 358 -37.81 -1.39 -6.74
N ALA A 359 -38.01 -2.07 -5.60
CA ALA A 359 -38.68 -3.37 -5.53
C ALA A 359 -40.05 -3.34 -4.81
N ALA A 360 -40.78 -2.21 -4.88
CA ALA A 360 -42.13 -2.13 -4.33
C ALA A 360 -43.06 -1.37 -5.29
N GLY A 361 -43.54 -2.04 -6.34
CA GLY A 361 -44.59 -1.48 -7.19
C GLY A 361 -45.06 -2.43 -8.27
N GLY A 362 -46.22 -3.07 -8.05
CA GLY A 362 -47.09 -3.53 -9.13
C GLY A 362 -47.29 -5.04 -9.25
N GLY A 363 -48.11 -5.62 -8.37
CA GLY A 363 -48.83 -6.85 -8.69
C GLY A 363 -50.15 -6.53 -9.38
N GLY A 364 -50.51 -7.27 -10.43
CA GLY A 364 -51.91 -7.40 -10.88
C GLY A 364 -52.15 -7.55 -12.38
N ALA A 365 -52.51 -8.78 -12.76
CA ALA A 365 -53.53 -9.17 -13.76
C ALA A 365 -53.23 -9.13 -15.29
N ASP A 366 -53.11 -10.36 -15.83
CA ASP A 366 -53.86 -10.99 -16.93
C ASP A 366 -53.84 -10.51 -18.40
N GLU A 367 -53.90 -11.55 -19.25
CA GLU A 367 -54.27 -11.66 -20.68
C GLU A 367 -53.33 -11.28 -21.85
N ALA A 368 -52.96 -12.36 -22.56
CA ALA A 368 -53.10 -12.60 -24.01
C ALA A 368 -52.23 -11.87 -25.07
N ALA A 369 -51.37 -12.70 -25.68
CA ALA A 369 -51.18 -12.92 -27.13
C ALA A 369 -50.49 -11.87 -28.05
N THR A 370 -49.57 -12.44 -28.86
CA THR A 370 -49.05 -12.05 -30.19
C THR A 370 -48.05 -10.91 -30.36
N GLY A 371 -46.84 -11.28 -30.83
CA GLY A 371 -46.30 -10.71 -32.08
C GLY A 371 -45.11 -9.73 -32.04
N ILE A 372 -43.91 -10.29 -32.28
CA ILE A 372 -42.80 -9.77 -33.11
C ILE A 372 -41.98 -8.52 -32.65
N ALA A 373 -40.67 -8.83 -32.47
CA ALA A 373 -39.44 -8.04 -32.75
C ALA A 373 -38.81 -7.09 -31.71
N ALA A 374 -37.54 -7.42 -31.45
CA ALA A 374 -36.36 -6.58 -31.19
C ALA A 374 -36.26 -5.77 -29.90
N ALA A 375 -35.38 -6.20 -28.99
CA ALA A 375 -34.17 -5.45 -28.58
C ALA A 375 -33.47 -6.11 -27.38
N ALA A 376 -32.13 -6.10 -27.42
CA ALA A 376 -31.15 -6.23 -26.34
C ALA A 376 -31.66 -6.71 -24.96
N GLY A 377 -31.44 -8.01 -24.69
CA GLY A 377 -31.64 -8.59 -23.36
C GLY A 377 -30.48 -8.25 -22.42
N ALA A 378 -30.69 -7.23 -21.59
CA ALA A 378 -30.00 -7.10 -20.32
C ALA A 378 -30.33 -8.32 -19.45
N ALA A 379 -29.31 -9.10 -19.09
CA ALA A 379 -29.47 -10.20 -18.16
C ALA A 379 -29.59 -9.63 -16.74
N GLY A 380 -30.83 -9.54 -16.25
CA GLY A 380 -31.11 -9.38 -14.83
C GLY A 380 -30.79 -10.68 -14.08
N ASN A 381 -30.26 -10.54 -12.88
CA ASN A 381 -30.28 -11.59 -11.87
C ASN A 381 -30.69 -10.96 -10.54
N ALA A 382 -31.78 -11.49 -9.98
CA ALA A 382 -32.32 -11.19 -8.67
C ALA A 382 -31.97 -12.32 -7.68
N ASP A 383 -32.12 -12.02 -6.38
CA ASP A 383 -31.93 -12.85 -5.18
C ASP A 383 -30.49 -13.06 -4.67
N ALA A 384 -30.18 -13.08 -3.37
CA ALA A 384 -30.95 -12.85 -2.13
C ALA A 384 -29.95 -12.50 -0.99
N GLY A 385 -30.38 -11.70 0.00
CA GLY A 385 -29.58 -11.42 1.19
C GLY A 385 -30.22 -10.38 2.10
N GLY A 386 -30.91 -10.85 3.14
CA GLY A 386 -31.84 -10.05 3.96
C GLY A 386 -31.22 -9.12 5.01
N ASP A 387 -32.14 -8.30 5.54
CA ASP A 387 -32.14 -7.45 6.73
C ASP A 387 -31.03 -6.42 6.92
N MET A 388 -31.38 -5.15 6.65
CA MET A 388 -31.60 -4.14 7.71
C MET A 388 -32.04 -2.81 7.07
N ALA A 389 -33.32 -2.48 7.22
CA ALA A 389 -33.88 -1.18 6.87
C ALA A 389 -33.53 -0.15 7.96
N ALA A 390 -32.59 0.73 7.65
CA ALA A 390 -32.53 2.05 8.23
C ALA A 390 -32.19 3.02 7.09
N ALA A 391 -33.07 3.99 6.83
CA ALA A 391 -32.78 5.12 5.97
C ALA A 391 -31.59 5.88 6.58
N ALA A 392 -30.38 5.52 6.16
CA ALA A 392 -29.17 6.18 6.62
C ALA A 392 -29.19 7.60 6.03
N ALA A 393 -29.16 8.60 6.92
CA ALA A 393 -28.89 9.97 6.54
C ALA A 393 -27.67 10.02 5.59
N ALA A 394 -27.71 10.94 4.62
CA ALA A 394 -26.59 11.15 3.70
C ALA A 394 -25.29 11.20 4.51
N PRO A 395 -24.26 10.43 4.14
CA PRO A 395 -23.02 10.45 4.90
C PRO A 395 -22.45 11.86 4.88
N THR A 396 -22.44 12.52 6.04
CA THR A 396 -21.98 13.90 6.20
C THR A 396 -20.50 14.00 6.56
N ALA A 397 -19.86 12.88 6.91
CA ALA A 397 -18.46 12.87 7.34
C ALA A 397 -17.51 12.59 6.16
N PRO A 398 -16.36 13.28 6.08
CA PRO A 398 -15.29 12.96 5.14
C PRO A 398 -14.79 11.52 5.32
N TYR A 399 -14.34 10.94 4.21
CA TYR A 399 -13.67 9.64 4.17
C TYR A 399 -12.18 9.83 3.92
N HIS A 400 -11.36 8.98 4.51
CA HIS A 400 -9.93 8.92 4.20
C HIS A 400 -9.64 7.66 3.40
N ALA A 401 -9.00 7.83 2.25
CA ALA A 401 -8.42 6.80 1.42
C ALA A 401 -6.90 6.91 1.50
N GLU A 402 -6.24 5.78 1.35
CA GLU A 402 -4.78 5.64 1.40
C GLU A 402 -4.43 4.43 0.56
N ALA A 403 -3.37 4.56 -0.25
CA ALA A 403 -2.92 3.48 -1.10
C ALA A 403 -1.44 3.60 -1.44
N THR A 404 -0.86 2.45 -1.76
CA THR A 404 0.43 2.36 -2.43
C THR A 404 0.21 1.73 -3.81
N ASP A 405 0.56 2.47 -4.85
CA ASP A 405 0.36 2.12 -6.23
C ASP A 405 1.69 1.80 -6.90
N LEU A 406 1.64 0.85 -7.83
CA LEU A 406 2.66 0.64 -8.84
C LEU A 406 2.10 1.05 -10.20
N LEU A 407 2.63 2.13 -10.77
CA LEU A 407 2.25 2.67 -12.06
C LEU A 407 3.19 2.09 -13.13
N ILE A 408 2.62 1.50 -14.17
CA ILE A 408 3.33 0.92 -15.32
C ILE A 408 3.10 1.77 -16.55
N PHE A 409 4.18 2.07 -17.25
CA PHE A 409 4.19 2.94 -18.42
C PHE A 409 4.54 2.15 -19.68
N SER A 410 3.96 2.56 -20.80
CA SER A 410 4.35 2.11 -22.12
C SER A 410 5.77 2.59 -22.43
N PRO A 411 6.74 1.67 -22.69
CA PRO A 411 8.11 2.07 -23.01
C PRO A 411 8.21 2.89 -24.31
N THR A 412 7.20 2.79 -25.19
CA THR A 412 7.20 3.45 -26.49
C THR A 412 6.55 4.83 -26.47
N SER A 413 5.41 4.98 -25.79
CA SER A 413 4.66 6.24 -25.76
C SER A 413 4.94 7.07 -24.50
N GLY A 414 5.39 6.42 -23.42
CA GLY A 414 5.53 7.05 -22.11
C GLY A 414 4.22 7.23 -21.34
N LYS A 415 3.09 6.75 -21.86
CA LYS A 415 1.78 6.82 -21.19
C LYS A 415 1.55 5.64 -20.26
N LEU A 416 0.67 5.82 -19.28
CA LEU A 416 0.24 4.76 -18.37
C LEU A 416 -0.50 3.64 -19.12
N THR A 417 -0.07 2.40 -18.90
CA THR A 417 -0.80 1.20 -19.33
C THR A 417 -1.55 0.60 -18.17
N ASP A 418 -0.95 0.56 -16.98
CA ASP A 418 -1.52 -0.13 -15.83
C ASP A 418 -1.24 0.62 -14.52
N VAL A 419 -2.18 0.54 -13.58
CA VAL A 419 -1.97 0.87 -12.16
C VAL A 419 -2.32 -0.35 -11.34
N PHE A 420 -1.37 -0.82 -10.54
CA PHE A 420 -1.58 -1.92 -9.60
C PHE A 420 -1.65 -1.36 -8.19
N GLN A 421 -2.85 -1.37 -7.61
CA GLN A 421 -3.18 -0.56 -6.44
C GLN A 421 -3.38 -1.44 -5.19
N PHE A 422 -2.49 -1.28 -4.20
CA PHE A 422 -2.76 -1.72 -2.84
C PHE A 422 -3.48 -0.58 -2.15
N ARG A 423 -4.78 -0.71 -1.91
CA ARG A 423 -5.58 0.37 -1.32
C ARG A 423 -6.33 -0.08 -0.09
N ARG A 424 -6.42 0.81 0.90
CA ARG A 424 -7.29 0.62 2.05
C ARG A 424 -8.75 0.51 1.61
N PRO A 425 -9.48 -0.56 1.95
CA PRO A 425 -10.87 -0.71 1.54
C PRO A 425 -11.73 0.45 2.04
N LEU A 426 -12.61 0.95 1.17
CA LEU A 426 -13.54 2.03 1.48
C LEU A 426 -14.91 1.49 1.92
N GLY A 427 -15.67 2.34 2.63
CA GLY A 427 -17.11 2.15 2.80
C GLY A 427 -17.59 0.85 3.48
N SER A 428 -18.52 0.16 2.83
CA SER A 428 -19.15 -1.09 3.32
C SER A 428 -18.20 -2.29 3.33
N ASP A 429 -17.23 -2.33 2.42
CA ASP A 429 -16.29 -3.46 2.29
C ASP A 429 -15.33 -3.46 3.47
N ARG A 430 -14.91 -2.27 3.92
CA ARG A 430 -14.22 -2.07 5.20
C ARG A 430 -15.03 -2.60 6.38
N ARG A 431 -16.36 -2.38 6.40
CA ARG A 431 -17.22 -2.88 7.50
C ARG A 431 -17.35 -4.41 7.47
N ALA A 432 -17.40 -5.04 6.31
CA ALA A 432 -17.46 -6.50 6.21
C ALA A 432 -16.11 -7.16 6.60
N VAL A 433 -14.99 -6.69 6.03
CA VAL A 433 -13.64 -7.22 6.27
C VAL A 433 -13.15 -6.95 7.70
N LEU A 434 -13.50 -5.79 8.27
CA LEU A 434 -13.08 -5.40 9.64
C LEU A 434 -14.11 -5.63 10.74
N LYS A 435 -15.40 -5.84 10.45
CA LYS A 435 -16.44 -6.08 11.49
C LYS A 435 -17.17 -7.42 11.39
N GLY A 436 -16.77 -8.32 10.50
CA GLY A 436 -17.32 -9.69 10.49
C GLY A 436 -17.16 -10.38 11.86
N PRO A 437 -17.89 -11.47 12.16
CA PRO A 437 -17.73 -12.23 13.42
C PRO A 437 -16.28 -12.63 13.74
N ALA A 438 -15.43 -12.73 12.71
CA ALA A 438 -13.99 -12.89 12.81
C ALA A 438 -13.26 -11.70 13.49
N ALA A 439 -13.75 -10.47 13.41
CA ALA A 439 -13.20 -9.31 14.12
C ALA A 439 -13.46 -9.35 15.63
N ALA A 440 -14.65 -9.78 16.05
CA ALA A 440 -14.95 -10.02 17.47
C ALA A 440 -14.14 -11.21 18.02
N LYS A 441 -14.01 -12.29 17.24
CA LYS A 441 -13.09 -13.39 17.56
C LYS A 441 -11.61 -12.97 17.53
N ARG A 442 -11.21 -12.01 16.68
CA ARG A 442 -9.85 -11.42 16.64
C ARG A 442 -9.56 -10.56 17.86
N ALA A 443 -10.50 -9.72 18.32
CA ALA A 443 -10.32 -8.97 19.56
C ALA A 443 -10.19 -9.93 20.76
N ALA A 444 -10.94 -11.04 20.76
CA ALA A 444 -10.81 -12.10 21.75
C ALA A 444 -9.49 -12.89 21.63
N ALA A 445 -9.06 -13.23 20.40
CA ALA A 445 -7.81 -13.97 20.17
C ALA A 445 -6.55 -13.11 20.34
N ALA A 446 -6.60 -11.81 20.04
CA ALA A 446 -5.51 -10.87 20.32
C ALA A 446 -5.36 -10.63 21.84
N ALA A 447 -6.46 -10.69 22.59
CA ALA A 447 -6.41 -10.73 24.05
C ALA A 447 -5.80 -12.06 24.57
N ASP A 448 -5.96 -13.16 23.83
CA ASP A 448 -5.43 -14.50 24.14
C ASP A 448 -3.99 -14.73 23.62
N MET A 449 -3.53 -13.89 22.68
CA MET A 449 -2.14 -13.81 22.20
C MET A 449 -1.27 -12.91 23.08
N SER A 450 -1.83 -12.29 24.13
CA SER A 450 -1.01 -11.80 25.23
C SER A 450 -0.31 -13.01 25.86
N PRO A 451 1.02 -13.01 26.04
CA PRO A 451 1.73 -14.17 26.54
C PRO A 451 1.14 -14.56 27.89
N ALA A 452 0.40 -15.67 27.90
CA ALA A 452 -0.17 -16.22 29.11
C ALA A 452 0.99 -16.52 30.06
N GLY A 453 1.06 -15.72 31.13
CA GLY A 453 2.08 -15.67 32.17
C GLY A 453 3.01 -16.87 32.28
N VAL A 454 4.25 -16.68 31.82
CA VAL A 454 5.42 -17.29 32.48
C VAL A 454 5.78 -16.41 33.68
N HIS A 455 4.84 -16.25 34.63
CA HIS A 455 5.19 -15.91 35.99
C HIS A 455 5.48 -17.22 36.72
N GLY A 456 6.65 -17.80 36.43
CA GLY A 456 7.27 -18.73 37.34
C GLY A 456 7.57 -17.99 38.64
N SER A 457 6.72 -18.17 39.64
CA SER A 457 7.02 -17.75 41.00
C SER A 457 8.18 -18.62 41.51
N VAL A 458 9.41 -18.19 41.24
CA VAL A 458 10.57 -18.64 42.03
C VAL A 458 10.59 -17.74 43.26
N SER A 459 9.75 -18.08 44.24
CA SER A 459 9.99 -17.64 45.61
C SER A 459 11.21 -18.42 46.11
N GLY A 460 12.35 -17.73 46.08
CA GLY A 460 13.60 -18.21 46.65
C GLY A 460 13.43 -18.49 48.14
N GLY A 461 13.29 -19.78 48.47
CA GLY A 461 13.56 -20.32 49.79
C GLY A 461 15.07 -20.43 49.95
N GLY A 462 15.69 -19.40 50.52
CA GLY A 462 17.08 -19.43 50.94
C GLY A 462 17.24 -20.14 52.29
N GLY A 463 18.21 -21.07 52.35
CA GLY A 463 18.97 -21.34 53.56
C GLY A 463 18.96 -22.79 54.06
N GLY A 464 20.09 -23.49 53.91
CA GLY A 464 20.41 -24.62 54.79
C GLY A 464 21.34 -25.70 54.24
N GLY A 465 22.63 -25.36 54.11
CA GLY A 465 23.83 -26.21 54.28
C GLY A 465 23.80 -27.74 54.07
N GLY A 466 24.71 -28.22 53.22
CA GLY A 466 25.12 -29.62 53.20
C GLY A 466 26.20 -29.90 52.16
N ALA A 467 27.45 -29.91 52.59
CA ALA A 467 28.63 -30.27 51.80
C ALA A 467 28.61 -31.72 51.32
N VAL A 468 29.04 -32.00 50.09
CA VAL A 468 29.85 -33.20 49.75
C VAL A 468 30.76 -32.89 48.55
N GLU A 469 32.04 -33.19 48.75
CA GLU A 469 33.16 -33.23 47.82
C GLU A 469 33.04 -34.24 46.65
N ALA A 470 33.78 -33.93 45.59
CA ALA A 470 34.58 -34.83 44.73
C ALA A 470 33.92 -35.99 43.95
N ALA A 471 34.06 -35.95 42.62
CA ALA A 471 34.72 -37.02 41.83
C ALA A 471 34.82 -36.71 40.31
N GLN A 472 36.03 -36.92 39.77
CA GLN A 472 36.38 -37.38 38.41
C GLN A 472 36.05 -36.45 37.22
N GLN A 473 36.96 -35.92 36.39
CA GLN A 473 38.29 -36.37 35.92
C GLN A 473 38.37 -37.85 35.50
N GLN A 474 37.88 -38.17 34.30
CA GLN A 474 38.52 -39.06 33.31
C GLN A 474 37.58 -39.31 32.12
N GLN A 475 37.90 -38.76 30.94
CA GLN A 475 38.20 -39.55 29.73
C GLN A 475 38.44 -38.62 28.54
N GLN A 476 39.74 -38.45 28.25
CA GLN A 476 40.25 -38.12 26.93
C GLN A 476 40.20 -39.38 26.05
N GLN A 477 39.94 -39.15 24.76
CA GLN A 477 40.53 -39.81 23.59
C GLN A 477 40.16 -41.25 23.20
N GLY A 478 39.82 -41.37 21.91
CA GLY A 478 39.80 -42.59 21.09
C GLY A 478 38.53 -42.61 20.21
N LEU A 479 38.56 -42.73 18.88
CA LEU A 479 39.61 -43.05 17.93
C LEU A 479 39.16 -42.60 16.53
N VAL A 480 40.14 -42.24 15.71
CA VAL A 480 40.05 -42.06 14.25
C VAL A 480 39.90 -43.41 13.55
N ALA A 481 39.12 -43.43 12.47
CA ALA A 481 39.43 -44.16 11.24
C ALA A 481 39.13 -43.23 10.05
#